data_AF-A0A2J8TGM2-F1
#
_entry.id   AF-A0A2J8TGM2-F1
#
_cell.length_a   1.000
_cell.length_b   1.000
_cell.length_c   1.000
_cell.angle_alpha   90.00
_cell.angle_beta   90.00
_cell.angle_gamma   90.00
#
_symmetry.space_group_name_H-M   'P 1'
#
loop_
_entity.id
_entity.type
_entity.pdbx_description
1 polymer ?
#
loop_
_entity_poly.entity_id
_entity_poly.type
_entity_poly.pdbx_seq_one_letter_code
_entity_poly.pdbx_strand_id
1 'polypeptide(L)'
;QVLLSEPEEAAALYRGLSRQPALSAACLGPEVTTQYGGQYRTMHTEWTQRDLERMENIRFCRQYLVFHDGDSVVFAGPAGNSVETRGELLSRESPSGTMKAVLRKAGGTGPGEEKQFLEVWEKNRKLKSFNLSALEKHGPVYEDDCFGCLSWSHSETHLLYVAEKKRPKAESFFQTKALDVSASDDEIARLKKPDQAIKAFWAPGDAGVVFVGWWHEPFRLGIRFCTNRRSALYYVDLIGGKCELLSDDSLAVSSPRLSPDQCRIVYLQYPSLIPHHQCSQLCL
;
A
#
# COMPACT_ATOMS: atom_id res chain seq x y z
N GLN A 1 -30.57 11.44 -10.15
CA GLN A 1 -29.25 11.96 -10.55
C GLN A 1 -29.42 13.46 -10.74
N VAL A 2 -28.87 14.29 -9.86
CA VAL A 2 -28.95 15.75 -9.98
C VAL A 2 -27.90 16.16 -11.00
N LEU A 3 -28.33 16.55 -12.20
CA LEU A 3 -27.47 17.16 -13.21
C LEU A 3 -27.33 18.63 -12.85
N LEU A 4 -26.17 19.02 -12.32
CA LEU A 4 -25.83 20.42 -12.09
C LEU A 4 -25.55 21.05 -13.45
N SER A 5 -26.46 21.91 -13.91
CA SER A 5 -26.35 22.60 -15.19
C SER A 5 -25.45 23.83 -15.13
N GLU A 6 -25.24 24.38 -13.93
CA GLU A 6 -24.47 25.61 -13.74
C GLU A 6 -23.06 25.33 -13.21
N PRO A 7 -22.01 25.87 -13.86
CA PRO A 7 -20.62 25.61 -13.46
C PRO A 7 -20.30 26.18 -12.07
N GLU A 8 -20.96 27.26 -11.68
CA GLU A 8 -20.78 27.88 -10.35
C GLU A 8 -21.33 27.00 -9.23
N GLU A 9 -22.50 26.39 -9.43
CA GLU A 9 -23.09 25.43 -8.51
C GLU A 9 -22.23 24.17 -8.39
N ALA A 10 -21.74 23.65 -9.53
CA ALA A 10 -20.82 22.52 -9.55
C ALA A 10 -19.52 22.83 -8.81
N ALA A 11 -18.94 24.02 -9.01
CA ALA A 11 -17.75 24.47 -8.30
C ALA A 11 -18.00 24.66 -6.80
N ALA A 12 -19.14 25.22 -6.40
CA ALA A 12 -19.52 25.39 -5.00
C ALA A 12 -19.69 24.03 -4.30
N LEU A 13 -20.38 23.08 -4.95
CA LEU A 13 -20.52 21.72 -4.45
C LEU A 13 -19.16 21.03 -4.32
N TYR A 14 -18.32 21.11 -5.35
CA TYR A 14 -16.99 20.51 -5.34
C TYR A 14 -16.11 21.09 -4.22
N ARG A 15 -16.16 22.41 -3.97
CA ARG A 15 -15.49 23.03 -2.82
C ARG A 15 -16.03 22.50 -1.49
N GLY A 16 -17.35 22.34 -1.37
CA GLY A 16 -17.99 21.76 -0.18
C GLY A 16 -17.53 20.33 0.09
N LEU A 17 -17.50 19.48 -0.94
CA LEU A 17 -17.07 18.09 -0.84
C LEU A 17 -15.56 17.97 -0.56
N SER A 18 -14.72 18.83 -1.15
CA SER A 18 -13.26 18.84 -0.93
C SER A 18 -12.87 19.14 0.52
N ARG A 19 -13.76 19.78 1.29
CA ARG A 19 -13.55 20.05 2.74
C ARG A 19 -13.72 18.80 3.61
N GLN A 20 -14.24 17.70 3.08
CA GLN A 20 -14.38 16.46 3.82
C GLN A 20 -13.09 15.63 3.68
N PRO A 21 -12.37 15.36 4.78
CA PRO A 21 -11.19 14.50 4.71
C PRO A 21 -11.61 13.04 4.53
N ALA A 22 -10.77 12.27 3.83
CA ALA A 22 -10.92 10.82 3.69
C ALA A 22 -9.91 10.10 4.59
N LEU A 23 -10.35 9.05 5.28
CA LEU A 23 -9.47 8.17 6.05
C LEU A 23 -8.65 7.32 5.07
N SER A 24 -7.33 7.32 5.22
CA SER A 24 -6.40 6.55 4.39
C SER A 24 -5.79 5.36 5.13
N ALA A 25 -5.55 5.50 6.43
CA ALA A 25 -5.03 4.42 7.26
C ALA A 25 -5.43 4.60 8.72
N ALA A 26 -5.48 3.48 9.45
CA ALA A 26 -5.53 3.47 10.89
C ALA A 26 -4.59 2.38 11.41
N CYS A 27 -3.98 2.62 12.56
CA CYS A 27 -3.23 1.61 13.30
C CYS A 27 -3.53 1.74 14.80
N LEU A 28 -3.52 0.60 15.48
CA LEU A 28 -3.60 0.52 16.93
C LEU A 28 -2.19 0.29 17.47
N GLY A 29 -1.82 1.07 18.46
CA GLY A 29 -0.61 0.90 19.24
C GLY A 29 -0.71 -0.26 20.23
N PRO A 30 0.39 -0.53 20.96
CA PRO A 30 0.42 -1.54 22.00
C PRO A 30 -0.52 -1.20 23.14
N GLU A 31 -0.87 -2.23 23.91
CA GLU A 31 -1.67 -2.07 25.12
C GLU A 31 -0.83 -1.44 26.24
N VAL A 32 -1.40 -0.44 26.91
CA VAL A 32 -0.78 0.25 28.03
C VAL A 32 -1.71 0.12 29.23
N THR A 33 -1.16 -0.33 30.35
CA THR A 33 -1.86 -0.37 31.62
C THR A 33 -1.53 0.90 32.41
N THR A 34 -2.56 1.67 32.76
CA THR A 34 -2.43 2.85 33.62
C THR A 34 -2.03 2.47 35.04
N GLN A 35 -1.54 3.44 35.81
CA GLN A 35 -1.21 3.24 37.23
C GLN A 35 -2.39 2.77 38.09
N TYR A 36 -3.63 2.94 37.62
CA TYR A 36 -4.85 2.51 38.31
C TYR A 36 -5.40 1.17 37.79
N GLY A 37 -4.65 0.46 36.95
CA GLY A 37 -5.03 -0.84 36.39
C GLY A 37 -5.93 -0.78 35.15
N GLY A 38 -6.43 0.41 34.77
CA GLY A 38 -7.20 0.56 33.53
C GLY A 38 -6.31 0.38 32.30
N GLN A 39 -6.82 -0.31 31.27
CA GLN A 39 -6.10 -0.58 30.03
C GLN A 39 -6.55 0.35 28.90
N TYR A 40 -5.59 0.80 28.08
CA TYR A 40 -5.89 1.57 26.89
C TYR A 40 -4.90 1.28 25.77
N ARG A 41 -5.30 1.62 24.55
CA ARG A 41 -4.47 1.63 23.34
C ARG A 41 -4.50 3.00 22.70
N THR A 42 -3.40 3.39 22.08
CA THR A 42 -3.39 4.56 21.19
C THR A 42 -3.88 4.14 19.81
N MET A 43 -4.77 4.92 19.20
CA MET A 43 -5.14 4.73 17.80
C MET A 43 -4.61 5.91 17.00
N HIS A 44 -3.80 5.64 15.99
CA HIS A 44 -3.34 6.65 15.04
C HIS A 44 -4.11 6.47 13.74
N THR A 45 -4.59 7.58 13.20
CA THR A 45 -5.34 7.60 11.94
C THR A 45 -4.72 8.62 11.01
N GLU A 46 -4.53 8.23 9.76
CA GLU A 46 -3.99 9.06 8.71
C GLU A 46 -5.10 9.43 7.74
N TRP A 47 -5.16 10.72 7.41
CA TRP A 47 -6.22 11.30 6.61
C TRP A 47 -5.62 12.05 5.43
N THR A 48 -6.36 12.08 4.33
CA THR A 48 -6.05 12.86 3.15
C THR A 48 -7.16 13.87 2.91
N GLN A 49 -6.80 15.08 2.50
CA GLN A 49 -7.77 16.10 2.13
C GLN A 49 -7.29 16.88 0.90
N ARG A 50 -8.22 17.21 0.00
CA ARG A 50 -7.91 18.04 -1.16
C ARG A 50 -7.79 19.50 -0.72
N ASP A 51 -6.61 20.08 -0.88
CA ASP A 51 -6.34 21.50 -0.72
C ASP A 51 -6.41 22.17 -2.11
N LEU A 52 -7.41 23.04 -2.30
CA LEU A 52 -7.67 23.66 -3.59
C LEU A 52 -6.74 24.83 -3.86
N GLU A 53 -6.34 25.55 -2.81
CA GLU A 53 -5.46 26.70 -2.86
C GLU A 53 -4.02 26.27 -3.19
N ARG A 54 -3.55 25.17 -2.60
CA ARG A 54 -2.25 24.56 -2.91
C ARG A 54 -2.29 23.61 -4.11
N MET A 55 -3.48 23.27 -4.59
CA MET A 55 -3.69 22.31 -5.67
C MET A 55 -3.07 20.92 -5.39
N GLU A 56 -2.97 20.51 -4.14
CA GLU A 56 -2.42 19.22 -3.71
C GLU A 56 -3.37 18.44 -2.78
N ASN A 57 -3.07 17.17 -2.53
CA ASN A 57 -3.72 16.43 -1.45
C ASN A 57 -2.80 16.51 -0.22
N ILE A 58 -3.26 17.15 0.84
CA ILE A 58 -2.53 17.18 2.10
C ILE A 58 -2.78 15.88 2.86
N ARG A 59 -1.78 15.45 3.64
CA ARG A 59 -1.91 14.35 4.59
C ARG A 59 -1.75 14.87 6.01
N PHE A 60 -2.55 14.34 6.93
CA PHE A 60 -2.43 14.66 8.34
C PHE A 60 -2.78 13.47 9.22
N CYS A 61 -2.24 13.48 10.44
CA CYS A 61 -2.48 12.44 11.44
C CYS A 61 -3.41 12.95 12.55
N ARG A 62 -4.24 12.06 13.08
CA ARG A 62 -4.98 12.23 14.33
C ARG A 62 -4.70 11.06 15.26
N GLN A 63 -4.55 11.36 16.53
CA GLN A 63 -4.34 10.36 17.58
C GLN A 63 -5.58 10.29 18.47
N TYR A 64 -5.89 9.10 18.95
CA TYR A 64 -6.96 8.85 19.91
C TYR A 64 -6.45 7.96 21.04
N LEU A 65 -7.03 8.11 22.22
CA LEU A 65 -6.92 7.16 23.33
C LEU A 65 -8.18 6.33 23.37
N VAL A 66 -8.02 5.01 23.35
CA VAL A 66 -9.12 4.03 23.39
C VAL A 66 -8.95 3.17 24.64
N PHE A 67 -9.80 3.39 25.63
CA PHE A 67 -9.88 2.59 26.85
C PHE A 67 -10.86 1.44 26.63
N HIS A 68 -10.51 0.26 27.12
CA HIS A 68 -11.33 -0.94 27.02
C HIS A 68 -11.26 -1.76 28.31
N ASP A 69 -12.27 -2.59 28.51
CA ASP A 69 -12.34 -3.58 29.61
C ASP A 69 -12.03 -5.01 29.15
N GLY A 70 -11.67 -5.19 27.88
CA GLY A 70 -11.35 -6.47 27.25
C GLY A 70 -12.43 -6.94 26.27
N ASP A 71 -13.69 -6.66 26.57
CA ASP A 71 -14.84 -7.03 25.72
C ASP A 71 -15.38 -5.83 24.94
N SER A 72 -15.25 -4.62 25.47
CA SER A 72 -15.86 -3.42 24.93
C SER A 72 -14.97 -2.17 25.04
N VAL A 73 -15.23 -1.20 24.16
CA VAL A 73 -14.63 0.13 24.26
C VAL A 73 -15.40 0.93 25.31
N VAL A 74 -14.75 1.26 26.42
CA VAL A 74 -15.31 2.05 27.53
C VAL A 74 -15.23 3.54 27.21
N PHE A 75 -14.16 3.98 26.57
CA PHE A 75 -13.99 5.37 26.15
C PHE A 75 -13.09 5.46 24.92
N ALA A 76 -13.43 6.33 23.97
CA ALA A 76 -12.56 6.71 22.88
C ALA A 76 -12.61 8.22 22.69
N GLY A 77 -11.44 8.88 22.76
CA GLY A 77 -11.35 10.33 22.66
C GLY A 77 -10.10 10.79 21.90
N PRO A 78 -10.16 11.94 21.21
CA PRO A 78 -8.99 12.49 20.52
C PRO A 78 -7.90 12.87 21.52
N ALA A 79 -6.66 12.61 21.13
CA ALA A 79 -5.45 12.86 21.89
C ALA A 79 -4.59 13.89 21.16
N GLY A 80 -4.97 15.16 21.26
CA GLY A 80 -4.28 16.27 20.61
C GLY A 80 -4.89 16.71 19.28
N ASN A 81 -4.18 17.59 18.58
CA ASN A 81 -4.64 18.25 17.37
C ASN A 81 -4.24 17.48 16.10
N SER A 82 -4.90 17.82 14.98
CA SER A 82 -4.48 17.33 13.67
C SER A 82 -3.16 18.00 13.26
N VAL A 83 -2.21 17.21 12.78
CA VAL A 83 -0.89 17.71 12.34
C VAL A 83 -0.65 17.27 10.90
N GLU A 84 -0.40 18.24 10.00
CA GLU A 84 -0.03 17.98 8.61
C GLU A 84 1.35 17.30 8.55
N THR A 85 1.43 16.21 7.81
CA THR A 85 2.66 15.42 7.59
C THR A 85 3.18 15.69 6.18
N ARG A 86 3.77 16.88 5.97
CA ARG A 86 4.16 17.35 4.63
C ARG A 86 5.14 16.41 3.92
N GLY A 87 4.81 16.04 2.68
CA GLY A 87 5.62 15.15 1.85
C GLY A 87 5.59 13.68 2.27
N GLU A 88 4.86 13.31 3.32
CA GLU A 88 4.61 11.91 3.63
C GLU A 88 3.73 11.28 2.53
N LEU A 89 4.10 10.09 2.06
CA LEU A 89 3.38 9.36 1.02
C LEU A 89 2.67 8.14 1.61
N LEU A 90 3.40 7.34 2.40
CA LEU A 90 2.91 6.19 3.15
C LEU A 90 3.58 6.16 4.52
N SER A 91 2.88 5.72 5.55
CA SER A 91 3.55 5.31 6.79
C SER A 91 2.94 4.08 7.45
N ARG A 92 3.76 3.41 8.26
CA ARG A 92 3.38 2.24 9.05
C ARG A 92 4.14 2.16 10.36
N GLU A 93 3.41 1.91 11.42
CA GLU A 93 3.98 1.49 12.71
C GLU A 93 4.45 0.04 12.64
N SER A 94 5.52 -0.26 13.37
CA SER A 94 6.02 -1.62 13.54
C SER A 94 5.07 -2.43 14.43
N PRO A 95 5.06 -3.78 14.33
CA PRO A 95 4.24 -4.66 15.18
C PRO A 95 4.29 -4.34 16.68
N SER A 96 5.45 -3.95 17.20
CA SER A 96 5.68 -3.56 18.59
C SER A 96 5.22 -2.14 18.92
N GLY A 97 4.96 -1.32 17.91
CA GLY A 97 4.69 0.12 18.04
C GLY A 97 5.91 0.96 18.44
N THR A 98 7.13 0.41 18.38
CA THR A 98 8.35 1.14 18.79
C THR A 98 8.97 1.93 17.64
N MET A 99 8.78 1.48 16.41
CA MET A 99 9.33 2.08 15.21
C MET A 99 8.24 2.48 14.21
N LYS A 100 8.52 3.51 13.42
CA LYS A 100 7.67 3.96 12.32
C LYS A 100 8.46 4.01 11.02
N ALA A 101 7.93 3.36 9.97
CA ALA A 101 8.43 3.49 8.62
C ALA A 101 7.64 4.57 7.88
N VAL A 102 8.33 5.44 7.17
CA VAL A 102 7.72 6.53 6.42
C VAL A 102 8.33 6.60 5.04
N LEU A 103 7.52 6.43 4.01
CA LEU A 103 7.87 6.81 2.64
C LEU A 103 7.60 8.30 2.49
N ARG A 104 8.62 9.08 2.16
CA ARG A 104 8.56 10.53 2.05
C ARG A 104 9.05 11.01 0.69
N LYS A 105 8.32 11.94 0.09
CA LYS A 105 8.75 12.74 -1.04
C LYS A 105 9.51 13.96 -0.54
N ALA A 106 10.74 14.13 -1.00
CA ALA A 106 11.57 15.27 -0.61
C ALA A 106 12.56 15.65 -1.73
N GLY A 107 12.95 16.93 -1.74
CA GLY A 107 13.82 17.51 -2.77
C GLY A 107 13.03 17.92 -4.02
N GLY A 108 13.57 18.91 -4.74
CA GLY A 108 13.02 19.40 -6.01
C GLY A 108 11.98 20.50 -5.89
N THR A 109 12.13 21.55 -6.70
CA THR A 109 11.11 22.61 -6.90
C THR A 109 10.35 22.42 -8.22
N GLY A 110 10.69 21.39 -8.99
CA GLY A 110 10.07 21.09 -10.29
C GLY A 110 9.84 19.59 -10.56
N PRO A 111 9.04 19.27 -11.59
CA PRO A 111 8.73 17.90 -11.99
C PRO A 111 10.01 17.14 -12.41
N GLY A 112 10.28 16.03 -11.74
CA GLY A 112 11.46 15.17 -11.98
C GLY A 112 12.64 15.37 -11.03
N GLU A 113 12.63 16.42 -10.20
CA GLU A 113 13.66 16.63 -9.17
C GLU A 113 13.28 15.98 -7.82
N GLU A 114 12.04 15.53 -7.70
CA GLU A 114 11.49 14.95 -6.48
C GLU A 114 12.00 13.53 -6.26
N LYS A 115 12.52 13.28 -5.05
CA LYS A 115 13.08 11.99 -4.67
C LYS A 115 12.22 11.32 -3.61
N GLN A 116 12.17 10.00 -3.65
CA GLN A 116 11.50 9.18 -2.65
C GLN A 116 12.53 8.67 -1.63
N PHE A 117 12.25 8.92 -0.36
CA PHE A 117 13.04 8.47 0.78
C PHE A 117 12.23 7.48 1.61
N LEU A 118 12.84 6.37 2.00
CA LEU A 118 12.32 5.49 3.03
C LEU A 118 13.01 5.80 4.34
N GLU A 119 12.24 6.31 5.30
CA GLU A 119 12.71 6.72 6.61
C GLU A 119 12.27 5.71 7.67
N VAL A 120 13.15 5.41 8.62
CA VAL A 120 12.83 4.62 9.81
C VAL A 120 13.02 5.51 11.02
N TRP A 121 11.98 5.63 11.83
CA TRP A 121 11.91 6.46 13.01
C TRP A 121 11.71 5.60 14.25
N GLU A 122 12.27 6.06 15.37
CA GLU A 122 12.07 5.45 16.70
C GLU A 122 11.93 6.59 17.70
N LYS A 123 10.82 6.59 18.46
CA LYS A 123 10.48 7.65 19.41
C LYS A 123 10.59 9.04 18.74
N ASN A 124 11.55 9.85 19.16
CA ASN A 124 11.73 11.24 18.73
C ASN A 124 12.90 11.42 17.75
N ARG A 125 13.43 10.34 17.16
CA ARG A 125 14.59 10.41 16.26
C ARG A 125 14.38 9.60 14.98
N LYS A 126 15.00 10.07 13.91
CA LYS A 126 15.14 9.33 12.66
C LYS A 126 16.36 8.42 12.76
N LEU A 127 16.14 7.11 12.75
CA LEU A 127 17.20 6.10 12.79
C LEU A 127 17.91 5.96 11.45
N LYS A 128 17.13 5.88 10.37
CA LYS A 128 17.65 5.65 9.01
C LYS A 128 16.88 6.47 7.99
N SER A 129 17.55 6.81 6.89
CA SER A 129 16.96 7.43 5.71
C SER A 129 17.62 6.87 4.46
N PHE A 130 16.84 6.23 3.61
CA PHE A 130 17.29 5.62 2.36
C PHE A 130 16.75 6.40 1.19
N ASN A 131 17.61 6.98 0.36
CA ASN A 131 17.21 7.62 -0.88
C ASN A 131 16.92 6.54 -1.95
N LEU A 132 15.66 6.13 -2.07
CA LEU A 132 15.27 5.06 -2.99
C LEU A 132 15.50 5.42 -4.45
N SER A 133 15.31 6.69 -4.80
CA SER A 133 15.57 7.20 -6.16
C SER A 133 17.05 7.07 -6.55
N ALA A 134 17.98 7.26 -5.61
CA ALA A 134 19.41 7.12 -5.87
C ALA A 134 19.89 5.65 -5.92
N LEU A 135 19.14 4.70 -5.36
CA LEU A 135 19.50 3.28 -5.41
C LEU A 135 19.30 2.69 -6.80
N GLU A 136 18.43 3.28 -7.62
CA GLU A 136 18.24 2.89 -9.02
C GLU A 136 17.87 1.40 -9.24
N LYS A 137 17.41 0.70 -8.20
CA LYS A 137 17.02 -0.73 -8.23
C LYS A 137 15.64 -0.97 -8.82
N HIS A 138 14.76 0.02 -8.70
CA HIS A 138 13.37 -0.01 -9.14
C HIS A 138 12.97 1.41 -9.60
N GLY A 139 11.81 1.54 -10.23
CA GLY A 139 11.15 2.83 -10.48
C GLY A 139 10.48 3.38 -9.22
N PRO A 140 9.56 4.34 -9.32
CA PRO A 140 8.86 4.89 -8.17
C PRO A 140 8.15 3.82 -7.32
N VAL A 141 8.16 4.01 -6.01
CA VAL A 141 7.32 3.24 -5.07
C VAL A 141 5.88 3.71 -5.22
N TYR A 142 4.95 2.77 -5.33
CA TYR A 142 3.52 3.09 -5.39
C TYR A 142 3.03 3.57 -4.03
N GLU A 143 2.46 4.78 -4.01
CA GLU A 143 1.94 5.45 -2.82
C GLU A 143 0.42 5.30 -2.65
N ASP A 144 -0.27 4.75 -3.64
CA ASP A 144 -1.72 4.70 -3.67
C ASP A 144 -2.31 3.46 -2.99
N ASP A 145 -3.59 3.55 -2.61
CA ASP A 145 -4.32 2.45 -1.99
C ASP A 145 -4.75 1.35 -2.97
N CYS A 146 -4.49 1.45 -4.27
CA CYS A 146 -4.78 0.38 -5.22
C CYS A 146 -3.59 -0.58 -5.37
N PHE A 147 -2.38 -0.04 -5.54
CA PHE A 147 -1.17 -0.78 -5.89
C PHE A 147 -0.12 -0.76 -4.77
N GLY A 148 -0.07 0.35 -4.04
CA GLY A 148 0.91 0.60 -3.00
C GLY A 148 0.80 -0.35 -1.83
N CYS A 149 1.96 -0.64 -1.24
CA CYS A 149 2.08 -1.28 0.04
C CYS A 149 3.34 -0.76 0.73
N LEU A 150 3.25 -0.61 2.05
CA LEU A 150 4.36 -0.50 2.98
C LEU A 150 4.01 -1.39 4.16
N SER A 151 4.92 -2.28 4.59
CA SER A 151 4.67 -3.22 5.68
C SER A 151 5.97 -3.66 6.36
N TRP A 152 5.96 -3.67 7.69
CA TRP A 152 7.02 -4.24 8.52
C TRP A 152 6.93 -5.76 8.58
N SER A 153 8.09 -6.42 8.57
CA SER A 153 8.19 -7.83 8.93
C SER A 153 7.81 -8.05 10.41
N HIS A 154 7.40 -9.26 10.78
CA HIS A 154 7.00 -9.59 12.15
C HIS A 154 8.17 -9.42 13.14
N SER A 155 9.39 -9.74 12.71
CA SER A 155 10.61 -9.48 13.50
C SER A 155 11.09 -8.04 13.47
N GLU A 156 10.42 -7.15 12.73
CA GLU A 156 10.79 -5.74 12.56
C GLU A 156 12.19 -5.49 11.96
N THR A 157 12.78 -6.52 11.33
CA THR A 157 14.11 -6.45 10.70
C THR A 157 14.06 -6.02 9.23
N HIS A 158 12.91 -6.17 8.58
CA HIS A 158 12.71 -5.90 7.17
C HIS A 158 11.48 -5.03 6.91
N LEU A 159 11.52 -4.33 5.78
CA LEU A 159 10.41 -3.55 5.24
C LEU A 159 10.09 -4.05 3.83
N LEU A 160 8.80 -4.21 3.57
CA LEU A 160 8.23 -4.58 2.28
C LEU A 160 7.53 -3.37 1.69
N TYR A 161 7.76 -3.13 0.39
CA TYR A 161 7.01 -2.15 -0.39
C TYR A 161 6.86 -2.60 -1.84
N VAL A 162 5.88 -2.02 -2.55
CA VAL A 162 5.64 -2.30 -3.98
C VAL A 162 6.11 -1.12 -4.82
N ALA A 163 6.93 -1.38 -5.83
CA ALA A 163 7.50 -0.35 -6.70
C ALA A 163 7.43 -0.77 -8.17
N GLU A 164 7.55 0.22 -9.06
CA GLU A 164 7.63 -0.02 -10.48
C GLU A 164 8.86 -0.84 -10.85
N LYS A 165 8.68 -1.85 -11.70
CA LYS A 165 9.80 -2.60 -12.26
C LYS A 165 10.61 -1.68 -13.19
N LYS A 166 11.88 -1.46 -12.87
CA LYS A 166 12.79 -0.74 -13.77
C LYS A 166 12.95 -1.55 -15.06
N ARG A 167 12.52 -0.96 -16.18
CA ARG A 167 12.75 -1.54 -17.51
C ARG A 167 14.19 -1.25 -17.92
N PRO A 168 14.88 -2.18 -18.61
CA PRO A 168 16.14 -1.86 -19.28
C PRO A 168 15.95 -0.61 -20.12
N LYS A 169 16.97 0.27 -20.16
CA LYS A 169 16.93 1.43 -21.05
C LYS A 169 16.70 0.90 -22.47
N ALA A 170 15.64 1.38 -23.13
CA ALA A 170 15.37 1.00 -24.50
C ALA A 170 16.59 1.38 -25.34
N GLU A 171 17.25 0.38 -25.89
CA GLU A 171 18.36 0.60 -26.81
C GLU A 171 17.77 0.96 -28.17
N SER A 172 18.39 1.93 -28.84
CA SER A 172 17.96 2.30 -30.19
C SER A 172 18.14 1.10 -31.11
N PHE A 173 17.14 0.82 -31.95
CA PHE A 173 17.22 -0.22 -32.98
C PHE A 173 18.40 -0.01 -33.95
N PHE A 174 18.95 1.20 -34.00
CA PHE A 174 20.09 1.58 -34.83
C PHE A 174 21.45 1.49 -34.11
N GLN A 175 21.50 1.06 -32.84
CA GLN A 175 22.75 0.74 -32.17
C GLN A 175 23.18 -0.68 -32.56
N THR A 176 24.14 -0.77 -33.49
CA THR A 176 24.76 -2.04 -33.89
C THR A 176 25.53 -2.63 -32.71
N LYS A 177 24.94 -3.61 -32.02
CA LYS A 177 25.70 -4.50 -31.12
C LYS A 177 26.23 -5.69 -31.92
N ALA A 178 27.51 -5.98 -31.74
CA ALA A 178 28.14 -7.19 -32.27
C ALA A 178 27.40 -8.42 -31.72
N LEU A 179 27.07 -9.35 -32.61
CA LEU A 179 26.33 -10.58 -32.33
C LEU A 179 27.15 -11.49 -31.41
N ASP A 180 26.73 -11.64 -30.15
CA ASP A 180 27.04 -12.83 -29.36
C ASP A 180 25.83 -13.76 -29.40
N VAL A 181 25.95 -14.82 -30.20
CA VAL A 181 24.97 -15.89 -30.36
C VAL A 181 25.17 -16.90 -29.25
N SER A 182 24.35 -16.84 -28.20
CA SER A 182 23.95 -18.04 -27.43
C SER A 182 22.74 -17.72 -26.53
N ALA A 183 21.55 -17.88 -27.08
CA ALA A 183 20.35 -18.06 -26.27
C ALA A 183 19.65 -19.31 -26.79
N SER A 184 19.83 -20.41 -26.06
CA SER A 184 19.07 -21.64 -26.24
C SER A 184 17.63 -21.41 -25.78
N ASP A 185 16.72 -21.76 -26.66
CA ASP A 185 15.28 -21.61 -26.52
C ASP A 185 14.73 -22.78 -25.68
N ASP A 186 14.64 -22.61 -24.37
CA ASP A 186 13.93 -23.52 -23.45
C ASP A 186 12.72 -22.79 -22.85
N GLU A 187 11.74 -22.47 -23.70
CA GLU A 187 10.35 -22.22 -23.30
C GLU A 187 9.51 -23.44 -23.63
N ILE A 188 9.11 -24.21 -22.61
CA ILE A 188 7.78 -24.85 -22.49
C ILE A 188 7.64 -25.29 -21.02
N ALA A 189 6.52 -24.90 -20.39
CA ALA A 189 6.05 -25.23 -19.04
C ALA A 189 6.56 -24.39 -17.84
N ARG A 190 6.79 -23.08 -18.00
CA ARG A 190 6.77 -22.17 -16.85
C ARG A 190 5.32 -21.76 -16.56
N LEU A 191 4.85 -22.05 -15.35
CA LEU A 191 3.59 -21.56 -14.79
C LEU A 191 3.44 -20.06 -15.16
N LYS A 192 2.31 -19.65 -15.76
CA LYS A 192 2.04 -18.25 -16.13
C LYS A 192 2.03 -17.39 -14.87
N LYS A 193 3.21 -16.86 -14.50
CA LYS A 193 3.38 -15.99 -13.34
C LYS A 193 2.54 -14.72 -13.52
N PRO A 194 1.98 -14.16 -12.44
CA PRO A 194 1.32 -12.87 -12.52
C PRO A 194 2.33 -11.82 -12.99
N ASP A 195 1.86 -10.89 -13.81
CA ASP A 195 2.68 -9.84 -14.40
C ASP A 195 2.95 -8.69 -13.44
N GLN A 196 2.07 -8.51 -12.46
CA GLN A 196 2.17 -7.44 -11.46
C GLN A 196 1.79 -7.97 -10.07
N ALA A 197 2.64 -7.66 -9.09
CA ALA A 197 2.39 -7.91 -7.68
C ALA A 197 1.90 -6.62 -7.01
N ILE A 198 0.78 -6.70 -6.30
CA ILE A 198 0.18 -5.57 -5.57
C ILE A 198 -0.25 -6.07 -4.19
N LYS A 199 -0.46 -5.15 -3.23
CA LYS A 199 -1.04 -5.48 -1.91
C LYS A 199 -0.43 -6.72 -1.25
N ALA A 200 0.84 -6.57 -0.87
CA ALA A 200 1.62 -7.65 -0.28
C ALA A 200 1.71 -7.54 1.26
N PHE A 201 1.92 -8.65 1.96
CA PHE A 201 2.21 -8.68 3.39
C PHE A 201 3.17 -9.83 3.71
N TRP A 202 3.85 -9.74 4.85
CA TRP A 202 4.78 -10.77 5.31
C TRP A 202 4.05 -12.05 5.70
N ALA A 203 4.57 -13.20 5.29
CA ALA A 203 4.14 -14.48 5.79
C ALA A 203 4.66 -14.70 7.23
N PRO A 204 4.04 -15.63 8.00
CA PRO A 204 4.45 -15.90 9.37
C PRO A 204 5.94 -16.23 9.49
N GLY A 205 6.56 -15.78 10.58
CA GLY A 205 7.98 -16.02 10.85
C GLY A 205 8.95 -15.37 9.85
N ASP A 206 8.47 -14.43 9.04
CA ASP A 206 9.22 -13.73 7.99
C ASP A 206 9.80 -14.66 6.91
N ALA A 207 9.23 -15.86 6.77
CA ALA A 207 9.68 -16.87 5.81
C ALA A 207 9.40 -16.50 4.35
N GLY A 208 8.44 -15.61 4.11
CA GLY A 208 8.00 -15.29 2.76
C GLY A 208 7.13 -14.05 2.69
N VAL A 209 6.58 -13.82 1.50
CA VAL A 209 5.64 -12.73 1.23
C VAL A 209 4.42 -13.28 0.51
N VAL A 210 3.23 -12.90 0.98
CA VAL A 210 1.97 -13.13 0.27
C VAL A 210 1.58 -11.85 -0.46
N PHE A 211 1.10 -11.96 -1.69
CA PHE A 211 0.69 -10.80 -2.49
C PHE A 211 -0.46 -11.13 -3.44
N VAL A 212 -1.16 -10.09 -3.91
CA VAL A 212 -2.14 -10.21 -4.98
C VAL A 212 -1.41 -10.09 -6.32
N GLY A 213 -1.47 -11.13 -7.13
CA GLY A 213 -0.91 -11.16 -8.48
C GLY A 213 -1.99 -10.88 -9.54
N TRP A 214 -1.73 -9.95 -10.46
CA TRP A 214 -2.60 -9.64 -11.59
C TRP A 214 -1.98 -10.15 -12.89
N TRP A 215 -2.80 -10.73 -13.76
CA TRP A 215 -2.41 -11.04 -15.14
C TRP A 215 -2.57 -9.80 -16.02
N HIS A 216 -1.60 -9.55 -16.90
CA HIS A 216 -1.54 -8.37 -17.74
C HIS A 216 -2.06 -8.64 -19.15
N GLU A 217 -3.37 -8.49 -19.35
CA GLU A 217 -3.97 -8.34 -20.68
C GLU A 217 -4.21 -6.86 -21.04
N PRO A 218 -3.73 -6.35 -22.19
CA PRO A 218 -3.92 -4.95 -22.55
C PRO A 218 -5.42 -4.60 -22.68
N PHE A 219 -5.90 -3.67 -21.85
CA PHE A 219 -7.29 -3.18 -21.87
C PHE A 219 -7.34 -1.66 -21.92
N ARG A 220 -8.40 -1.13 -22.54
CA ARG A 220 -8.53 0.28 -22.96
C ARG A 220 -8.54 1.30 -21.80
N LEU A 221 -8.91 0.93 -20.58
CA LEU A 221 -9.12 1.87 -19.46
C LEU A 221 -8.06 1.77 -18.35
N GLY A 222 -7.08 0.88 -18.48
CA GLY A 222 -6.01 0.72 -17.49
C GLY A 222 -6.46 0.05 -16.17
N ILE A 223 -5.47 -0.42 -15.43
CA ILE A 223 -5.62 -1.30 -14.25
C ILE A 223 -6.36 -0.61 -13.09
N ARG A 224 -6.20 0.71 -12.95
CA ARG A 224 -6.82 1.48 -11.85
C ARG A 224 -8.35 1.50 -11.89
N PHE A 225 -8.94 1.44 -13.07
CA PHE A 225 -10.39 1.53 -13.26
C PHE A 225 -11.03 0.16 -13.47
N CYS A 226 -10.23 -0.90 -13.58
CA CYS A 226 -10.70 -2.28 -13.76
C CYS A 226 -10.25 -3.18 -12.59
N THR A 227 -10.82 -2.93 -11.40
CA THR A 227 -10.49 -3.66 -10.17
C THR A 227 -10.87 -5.15 -10.22
N ASN A 228 -11.92 -5.50 -10.96
CA ASN A 228 -12.42 -6.84 -11.30
C ASN A 228 -11.56 -7.67 -12.26
N ARG A 229 -10.29 -7.30 -12.41
CA ARG A 229 -9.39 -8.07 -13.24
C ARG A 229 -9.09 -9.40 -12.56
N ARG A 230 -8.93 -10.42 -13.41
CA ARG A 230 -8.37 -11.71 -13.01
C ARG A 230 -7.15 -11.49 -12.13
N SER A 231 -7.21 -11.99 -10.90
CA SER A 231 -6.18 -11.84 -9.89
C SER A 231 -6.29 -12.94 -8.84
N ALA A 232 -5.15 -13.31 -8.26
CA ALA A 232 -5.08 -14.38 -7.28
C ALA A 232 -4.05 -14.08 -6.20
N LEU A 233 -4.13 -14.81 -5.09
CA LEU A 233 -3.14 -14.78 -4.03
C LEU A 233 -1.97 -15.69 -4.36
N TYR A 234 -0.77 -15.18 -4.12
CA TYR A 234 0.47 -15.90 -4.30
C TYR A 234 1.31 -15.80 -3.04
N TYR A 235 2.04 -16.86 -2.74
CA TYR A 235 3.08 -16.89 -1.72
C TYR A 235 4.44 -17.04 -2.40
N VAL A 236 5.41 -16.23 -2.01
CA VAL A 236 6.81 -16.44 -2.38
C VAL A 236 7.62 -16.76 -1.13
N ASP A 237 8.31 -17.89 -1.17
CA ASP A 237 9.33 -18.24 -0.19
C ASP A 237 10.59 -17.41 -0.46
N LEU A 238 11.05 -16.65 0.53
CA LEU A 238 12.23 -15.81 0.40
C LEU A 238 13.54 -16.60 0.48
N ILE A 239 13.52 -17.82 1.03
CA ILE A 239 14.69 -18.69 1.15
C ILE A 239 14.84 -19.52 -0.13
N GLY A 240 13.81 -20.27 -0.49
CA GLY A 240 13.81 -21.17 -1.64
C GLY A 240 13.47 -20.48 -2.97
N GLY A 241 12.94 -19.25 -2.95
CA GLY A 241 12.56 -18.50 -4.16
C GLY A 241 11.36 -19.08 -4.92
N LYS A 242 10.66 -20.06 -4.33
CA LYS A 242 9.51 -20.71 -4.94
C LYS A 242 8.28 -19.82 -4.80
N CYS A 243 7.51 -19.68 -5.88
CA CYS A 243 6.24 -18.95 -5.89
C CYS A 243 5.09 -19.93 -6.07
N GLU A 244 4.12 -19.89 -5.17
CA GLU A 244 2.98 -20.80 -5.11
C GLU A 244 1.67 -20.01 -5.20
N LEU A 245 0.69 -20.58 -5.90
CA LEU A 245 -0.67 -20.03 -6.00
C LEU A 245 -1.48 -20.49 -4.77
N LEU A 246 -2.11 -19.55 -4.07
CA LEU A 246 -2.90 -19.81 -2.87
C LEU A 246 -4.42 -19.78 -3.09
N SER A 247 -4.90 -19.08 -4.12
CA SER A 247 -6.34 -18.95 -4.42
C SER A 247 -6.65 -19.37 -5.84
N ASP A 248 -7.95 -19.54 -6.15
CA ASP A 248 -8.43 -19.75 -7.51
C ASP A 248 -7.90 -18.65 -8.45
N ASP A 249 -7.40 -19.06 -9.61
CA ASP A 249 -6.80 -18.15 -10.58
C ASP A 249 -7.82 -17.53 -11.54
N SER A 250 -9.06 -18.00 -11.60
CA SER A 250 -10.11 -17.56 -12.53
C SER A 250 -10.93 -16.37 -12.00
N LEU A 251 -10.78 -16.03 -10.72
CA LEU A 251 -11.52 -14.98 -10.04
C LEU A 251 -10.73 -13.66 -9.97
N ALA A 252 -11.32 -12.66 -9.33
CA ALA A 252 -10.63 -11.45 -8.88
C ALA A 252 -10.58 -11.45 -7.35
N VAL A 253 -9.41 -11.14 -6.78
CA VAL A 253 -9.20 -11.04 -5.33
C VAL A 253 -8.72 -9.65 -4.94
N SER A 254 -9.09 -9.17 -3.76
CA SER A 254 -8.62 -7.89 -3.24
C SER A 254 -8.52 -7.87 -1.71
N SER A 255 -7.78 -6.86 -1.23
CA SER A 255 -7.66 -6.53 0.20
C SER A 255 -7.26 -7.69 1.12
N PRO A 256 -6.24 -8.52 0.79
CA PRO A 256 -5.87 -9.62 1.66
C PRO A 256 -5.22 -9.13 2.95
N ARG A 257 -5.52 -9.81 4.05
CA ARG A 257 -5.01 -9.53 5.40
C ARG A 257 -4.69 -10.84 6.11
N LEU A 258 -3.56 -10.87 6.80
CA LEU A 258 -3.21 -11.96 7.72
C LEU A 258 -3.98 -11.76 9.05
N SER A 259 -4.54 -12.82 9.59
CA SER A 259 -5.17 -12.79 10.92
C SER A 259 -4.12 -12.52 12.02
N PRO A 260 -4.52 -11.94 13.18
CA PRO A 260 -3.57 -11.63 14.25
C PRO A 260 -2.82 -12.84 14.82
N ASP A 261 -3.44 -14.02 14.81
CA ASP A 261 -2.82 -15.31 15.18
C ASP A 261 -1.93 -15.90 14.06
N GLN A 262 -1.80 -15.18 12.94
CA GLN A 262 -0.97 -15.52 11.79
C GLN A 262 -1.31 -16.84 11.09
N CYS A 263 -2.52 -17.38 11.30
CA CYS A 263 -2.88 -18.69 10.76
C CYS A 263 -3.91 -18.67 9.63
N ARG A 264 -4.52 -17.51 9.31
CA ARG A 264 -5.55 -17.38 8.26
C ARG A 264 -5.32 -16.14 7.41
N ILE A 265 -5.75 -16.22 6.15
CA ILE A 265 -5.74 -15.09 5.24
C ILE A 265 -7.18 -14.72 4.93
N VAL A 266 -7.57 -13.52 5.32
CA VAL A 266 -8.89 -12.97 5.01
C VAL A 266 -8.77 -12.10 3.76
N TYR A 267 -9.63 -12.31 2.76
CA TYR A 267 -9.61 -11.55 1.52
C TYR A 267 -11.01 -11.45 0.90
N LEU A 268 -11.18 -10.51 -0.02
CA LEU A 268 -12.41 -10.37 -0.80
C LEU A 268 -12.24 -11.05 -2.15
N GLN A 269 -13.24 -11.81 -2.58
CA GLN A 269 -13.28 -12.42 -3.92
C GLN A 269 -14.55 -12.06 -4.68
N TYR A 270 -14.46 -12.02 -6.00
CA TYR A 270 -15.58 -11.73 -6.89
C TYR A 270 -15.31 -12.29 -8.29
N PRO A 271 -16.34 -12.57 -9.09
CA PRO A 271 -16.14 -13.05 -10.46
C PRO A 271 -15.33 -12.03 -11.28
N SER A 272 -14.38 -12.51 -12.08
CA SER A 272 -13.54 -11.65 -12.90
C SER A 272 -14.31 -11.18 -14.15
N LEU A 273 -13.95 -10.01 -14.68
CA LEU A 273 -14.45 -9.48 -15.97
C LEU A 273 -15.96 -9.19 -16.06
N ILE A 274 -16.66 -9.11 -14.92
CA ILE A 274 -18.08 -8.72 -14.82
C ILE A 274 -18.24 -7.20 -14.58
N PRO A 275 -19.43 -6.58 -14.64
CA PRO A 275 -19.59 -5.16 -14.30
C PRO A 275 -18.96 -4.74 -12.95
N HIS A 276 -18.39 -3.53 -12.88
CA HIS A 276 -17.79 -3.00 -11.64
C HIS A 276 -18.82 -2.80 -10.51
N HIS A 277 -18.33 -2.72 -9.26
CA HIS A 277 -19.13 -2.46 -8.05
C HIS A 277 -20.20 -3.52 -7.71
N GLN A 278 -19.97 -4.78 -8.07
CA GLN A 278 -20.77 -5.89 -7.57
C GLN A 278 -20.39 -6.27 -6.13
N CYS A 279 -21.27 -7.05 -5.48
CA CYS A 279 -20.99 -7.61 -4.17
C CYS A 279 -19.74 -8.50 -4.23
N SER A 280 -18.93 -8.44 -3.17
CA SER A 280 -17.80 -9.35 -2.98
C SER A 280 -18.12 -10.37 -1.89
N GLN A 281 -17.51 -11.54 -1.99
CA GLN A 281 -17.56 -12.57 -0.97
C GLN A 281 -16.33 -12.44 -0.06
N LEU A 282 -16.56 -12.43 1.25
CA LEU A 282 -15.51 -12.51 2.25
C LEU A 282 -15.03 -13.96 2.36
N CYS A 283 -13.73 -14.18 2.16
CA CYS A 283 -13.05 -15.47 2.26
C CYS A 283 -12.09 -15.47 3.44
N LEU A 284 -11.89 -16.65 4.03
CA LEU A 284 -11.08 -16.89 5.24
C LEU A 284 -10.26 -18.16 5.09
#